data_AF-A0A535QG21-F1
#
_entry.id   AF-A0A535QG21-F1
#
_cell.length_a   1.000
_cell.length_b   1.000
_cell.length_c   1.000
_cell.angle_alpha   90.00
_cell.angle_beta   90.00
_cell.angle_gamma   90.00
#
_symmetry.space_group_name_H-M   'P 1'
#
loop_
_entity.id
_entity.type
_entity.pdbx_description
1 polymer ?
#
loop_
_entity_poly.entity_id
_entity_poly.type
_entity_poly.pdbx_seq_one_letter_code
_entity_poly.pdbx_strand_id
1 'polypeptide(L)'
;MPICQYYGSCYSGGFRQRPKVAILFSPVGAGPDEPKHVLLVQGLAEVDDTNLESGWKRYFAGWARRQPSARQSLARMEQAIPGYTQRALIRVRPSRFLGWPDGNFQQAPEVVEVTND
;
A
#
# COMPACT_ATOMS: atom_id res chain seq x y z
N MET A 1 5.91 -4.56 1.17
CA MET A 1 5.58 -3.35 0.40
C MET A 1 4.28 -3.57 -0.37
N PRO A 2 3.17 -2.95 0.05
CA PRO A 2 1.99 -2.82 -0.79
C PRO A 2 2.29 -1.80 -1.91
N ILE A 3 2.00 -2.17 -3.15
CA ILE A 3 1.96 -1.23 -4.28
C ILE A 3 0.55 -0.65 -4.24
N CYS A 4 0.35 0.47 -3.53
CA CYS A 4 -0.94 1.12 -3.47
C CYS A 4 -1.25 1.80 -4.81
N GLN A 5 -2.33 1.38 -5.47
CA GLN A 5 -2.95 2.15 -6.55
C GLN A 5 -3.87 3.19 -5.89
N TYR A 6 -3.38 4.39 -5.61
CA TYR A 6 -4.24 5.49 -5.15
C TYR A 6 -4.53 6.42 -6.33
N TYR A 7 -5.81 6.68 -6.58
CA TYR A 7 -6.33 7.79 -7.40
C TYR A 7 -6.25 9.11 -6.62
N GLY A 8 -5.05 9.48 -6.18
CA GLY A 8 -4.79 10.75 -5.49
C GLY A 8 -3.72 11.52 -6.23
N SER A 9 -4.04 12.70 -6.75
CA SER A 9 -3.08 13.60 -7.38
C SER A 9 -2.06 14.06 -6.33
N CYS A 10 -0.85 13.50 -6.35
CA CYS A 10 0.28 14.03 -5.61
C CYS A 10 0.91 15.16 -6.44
N TYR A 11 0.62 16.41 -6.08
CA TYR A 11 1.26 17.58 -6.68
C TYR A 11 2.77 17.54 -6.40
N SER A 12 3.58 17.45 -7.46
CA SER A 12 5.03 17.55 -7.43
C SER A 12 5.47 19.03 -7.32
N GLY A 13 5.12 19.68 -6.21
CA GLY A 13 5.71 20.97 -5.82
C GLY A 13 6.97 20.71 -5.00
N GLY A 14 8.12 21.20 -5.48
CA GLY A 14 9.44 20.81 -5.00
C GLY A 14 9.71 21.04 -3.51
N PHE A 15 9.39 20.04 -2.70
CA PHE A 15 10.09 19.60 -1.49
C PHE A 15 9.69 18.13 -1.35
N ARG A 16 10.65 17.21 -1.22
CA ARG A 16 10.38 15.79 -0.89
C ARG A 16 9.87 15.70 0.54
N GLN A 17 8.67 16.22 0.79
CA GLN A 17 8.02 16.12 2.07
C GLN A 17 7.84 14.63 2.37
N ARG A 18 8.11 14.24 3.61
CA ARG A 18 7.76 12.92 4.11
C ARG A 18 6.36 13.04 4.73
N PRO A 19 5.27 12.94 3.97
CA PRO A 19 3.95 13.18 4.53
C PRO A 19 3.66 12.12 5.60
N LYS A 20 2.94 12.55 6.63
CA LYS A 20 2.31 11.64 7.58
C LYS A 20 1.18 10.93 6.86
N VAL A 21 1.18 9.61 6.90
CA VAL A 21 0.19 8.76 6.23
C VAL A 21 -0.41 7.76 7.20
N ALA A 22 -1.60 7.28 6.87
CA ALA A 22 -2.25 6.16 7.54
C ALA A 22 -2.79 5.18 6.49
N ILE A 23 -2.47 3.89 6.62
CA ILE A 23 -2.90 2.82 5.71
C ILE A 23 -3.73 1.82 6.51
N LEU A 24 -4.99 1.66 6.13
CA LEU A 24 -5.90 0.68 6.71
C LEU A 24 -5.89 -0.61 5.89
N PHE A 25 -5.59 -1.73 6.53
CA PHE A 25 -5.78 -3.07 6.00
C PHE A 25 -7.04 -3.64 6.63
N SER A 26 -8.05 -3.92 5.80
CA SER A 26 -9.29 -4.56 6.23
C SER A 26 -9.55 -5.81 5.40
N PRO A 27 -10.23 -6.82 5.96
CA PRO A 27 -10.52 -8.09 5.28
C PRO A 27 -11.82 -7.99 4.46
N VAL A 28 -12.28 -6.79 4.13
CA VAL A 28 -13.49 -6.60 3.33
C VAL A 28 -13.28 -7.29 1.98
N GLY A 29 -14.05 -8.36 1.72
CA GLY A 29 -13.93 -9.18 0.51
C GLY A 29 -13.05 -10.43 0.64
N ALA A 30 -12.55 -10.78 1.83
CA ALA A 30 -11.69 -11.94 2.04
C ALA A 30 -12.44 -13.29 2.14
N GLY A 31 -13.76 -13.26 2.36
CA GLY A 31 -14.61 -14.45 2.45
C GLY A 31 -15.30 -14.60 3.83
N PRO A 32 -16.22 -15.56 3.98
CA PRO A 32 -17.02 -15.72 5.19
C PRO A 32 -16.24 -16.29 6.41
N ASP A 33 -15.14 -17.00 6.17
CA ASP A 33 -14.45 -17.81 7.19
C ASP A 33 -13.14 -17.19 7.71
N GLU A 34 -12.75 -15.99 7.24
CA GLU A 34 -11.53 -15.33 7.73
C GLU A 34 -11.82 -14.39 8.90
N PRO A 35 -10.97 -14.41 9.96
CA PRO A 35 -11.06 -13.45 11.06
C PRO A 35 -11.04 -12.02 10.55
N LYS A 36 -11.96 -11.20 11.04
CA LYS A 36 -12.19 -9.84 10.54
C LYS A 36 -11.18 -8.81 11.07
N HIS A 37 -9.93 -9.20 11.31
CA HIS A 37 -8.93 -8.31 11.89
C HIS A 37 -8.68 -7.08 11.01
N VAL A 38 -8.66 -5.90 11.62
CA VAL A 38 -8.32 -4.64 10.95
C VAL A 38 -7.02 -4.10 11.52
N LEU A 39 -6.13 -3.65 10.63
CA LEU A 39 -4.85 -3.05 11.00
C LEU A 39 -4.71 -1.66 10.37
N LEU A 40 -4.56 -0.63 11.19
CA LEU A 40 -4.16 0.70 10.75
C LEU A 40 -2.66 0.89 11.00
N VAL A 41 -1.92 1.19 9.93
CA VAL A 41 -0.49 1.51 9.97
C VAL A 41 -0.32 3.01 9.80
N GLN A 42 0.26 3.69 10.77
CA GLN A 42 0.60 5.12 10.70
C GLN A 42 2.11 5.29 10.55
N GLY A 43 2.53 6.30 9.79
CA GLY A 43 3.95 6.56 9.59
C GLY A 43 4.26 7.70 8.64
N LEU A 44 5.51 7.76 8.21
CA LEU A 44 5.99 8.71 7.21
C LEU A 44 6.15 8.00 5.86
N ALA A 45 5.68 8.63 4.78
CA ALA A 45 5.89 8.11 3.44
C ALA A 45 7.05 8.79 2.71
N GLU A 46 7.73 8.05 1.86
CA GLU A 46 8.61 8.55 0.82
C GLU A 46 8.01 8.18 -0.53
N VAL A 47 7.91 9.16 -1.43
CA VAL A 47 7.44 8.95 -2.80
C VAL A 47 8.64 9.03 -3.75
N ASP A 48 8.80 8.00 -4.57
CA ASP A 48 9.81 7.89 -5.60
C ASP A 48 9.10 7.75 -6.96
N ASP A 49 8.98 8.88 -7.63
CA ASP A 49 8.36 9.08 -8.95
C ASP A 49 9.41 9.29 -10.05
N THR A 50 10.69 9.06 -9.75
CA THR A 50 11.82 9.35 -10.66
C THR A 50 11.89 8.42 -11.88
N ASN A 51 11.27 7.25 -11.82
CA ASN A 51 11.22 6.27 -12.91
C ASN A 51 9.91 5.47 -12.86
N LEU A 52 8.86 6.05 -13.45
CA LEU A 52 7.51 5.47 -13.45
C LEU A 52 7.39 4.21 -14.32
N GLU A 53 8.19 4.09 -15.38
CA GLU A 53 8.09 3.02 -16.37
C GLU A 53 8.66 1.68 -15.88
N SER A 54 9.77 1.74 -15.14
CA SER A 54 10.53 0.53 -14.81
C SER A 54 10.97 0.44 -13.36
N GLY A 55 10.91 1.52 -12.58
CA GLY A 55 11.34 1.55 -11.18
C GLY A 55 10.66 0.47 -10.33
N TRP A 56 9.39 0.19 -10.59
CA TRP A 56 8.60 -0.81 -9.86
C TRP A 56 8.91 -2.27 -10.20
N LYS A 57 9.51 -2.56 -11.37
CA LYS A 57 9.69 -3.92 -11.89
C LYS A 57 10.48 -4.82 -10.93
N ARG A 58 11.42 -4.25 -10.17
CA ARG A 58 12.20 -4.98 -9.15
C ARG A 58 11.35 -5.57 -8.02
N TYR A 59 10.15 -5.05 -7.76
CA TYR A 59 9.22 -5.56 -6.75
C TYR A 59 8.18 -6.52 -7.31
N PHE A 60 8.11 -6.66 -8.64
CA PHE A 60 7.05 -7.40 -9.32
C PHE A 60 6.98 -8.86 -8.85
N ALA A 61 8.11 -9.55 -8.76
CA ALA A 61 8.13 -10.95 -8.32
C ALA A 61 7.53 -11.12 -6.91
N GLY A 62 7.83 -10.19 -5.99
CA GLY A 62 7.27 -10.22 -4.63
C GLY A 62 5.77 -9.95 -4.60
N TRP A 63 5.29 -9.03 -5.42
CA TRP A 63 3.86 -8.74 -5.49
C TRP A 63 3.08 -9.84 -6.23
N ALA A 64 3.60 -10.37 -7.34
CA ALA A 64 2.99 -11.48 -8.08
C ALA A 64 2.85 -12.75 -7.21
N ARG A 65 3.76 -12.99 -6.25
CA ARG A 65 3.60 -14.06 -5.26
C ARG A 65 2.41 -13.83 -4.31
N ARG A 66 2.14 -12.57 -3.92
CA ARG A 66 1.03 -12.22 -3.03
C ARG A 66 -0.31 -12.11 -3.76
N GLN A 67 -0.28 -11.86 -5.07
CA GLN A 67 -1.46 -11.72 -5.90
C GLN A 67 -1.25 -12.42 -7.25
N PRO A 68 -1.45 -13.75 -7.32
CA PRO A 68 -1.16 -14.53 -8.53
C PRO A 68 -1.92 -14.05 -9.78
N SER A 69 -3.17 -13.59 -9.60
CA SER A 69 -4.00 -13.05 -10.69
C SER A 69 -3.44 -11.79 -11.32
N ALA A 70 -2.61 -11.02 -10.60
CA ALA A 70 -2.05 -9.76 -11.08
C ALA A 70 -1.13 -9.93 -12.30
N ARG A 71 -0.48 -11.10 -12.44
CA ARG A 71 0.44 -11.36 -13.55
C ARG A 71 -0.28 -11.41 -14.90
N GLN A 72 -1.47 -12.02 -14.92
CA GLN A 72 -2.26 -12.16 -16.15
C GLN A 72 -3.00 -10.86 -16.48
N SER A 73 -3.56 -10.19 -15.47
CA SER A 73 -4.32 -8.95 -15.68
C SER A 73 -3.45 -7.80 -16.13
N LEU A 74 -2.23 -7.64 -15.60
CA LEU A 74 -1.35 -6.54 -16.00
C LEU A 74 -0.95 -6.55 -17.47
N ALA A 75 -0.55 -7.72 -17.98
CA ALA A 75 -0.11 -7.81 -19.38
C ALA A 75 -1.23 -7.42 -20.33
N ARG A 76 -2.46 -7.85 -20.03
CA ARG A 76 -3.67 -7.47 -20.78
C ARG A 76 -3.96 -5.97 -20.67
N MET A 77 -3.89 -5.41 -19.46
CA MET A 77 -4.22 -4.00 -19.23
C MET A 77 -3.19 -3.05 -19.83
N GLU A 78 -1.91 -3.41 -19.83
CA GLU A 78 -0.86 -2.62 -20.49
C GLU A 78 -1.05 -2.55 -22.01
N GLN A 79 -1.54 -3.63 -22.62
CA GLN A 79 -1.90 -3.63 -24.05
C GLN A 79 -3.13 -2.76 -24.35
N ALA A 80 -4.09 -2.72 -23.43
CA ALA A 80 -5.35 -2.01 -23.62
C ALA A 80 -5.29 -0.52 -23.28
N ILE A 81 -4.42 -0.12 -22.34
CA ILE A 81 -4.38 1.22 -21.77
C ILE A 81 -2.91 1.70 -21.74
N PRO A 82 -2.53 2.65 -22.62
CA PRO A 82 -1.19 3.23 -22.60
C PRO A 82 -0.83 3.79 -21.23
N GLY A 83 0.35 3.43 -20.72
CA GLY A 83 0.83 3.87 -19.42
C GLY A 83 0.15 3.18 -18.23
N TYR A 84 -0.65 2.11 -18.46
CA TYR A 84 -1.34 1.41 -17.38
C TYR A 84 -0.43 0.94 -16.27
N THR A 85 0.84 0.61 -16.54
CA THR A 85 1.84 0.18 -15.56
C THR A 85 2.76 1.29 -15.06
N GLN A 86 2.59 2.54 -15.50
CA GLN A 86 3.36 3.65 -14.95
C GLN A 86 2.99 3.83 -13.46
N ARG A 87 3.97 3.67 -12.56
CA ARG A 87 3.75 3.64 -11.11
C ARG A 87 4.87 4.36 -10.36
N ALA A 88 4.49 5.31 -9.51
CA ALA A 88 5.37 5.80 -8.46
C ALA A 88 5.50 4.74 -7.35
N LEU A 89 6.62 4.75 -6.65
CA LEU A 89 6.87 3.88 -5.51
C LEU A 89 6.65 4.66 -4.21
N ILE A 90 5.79 4.13 -3.35
CA ILE A 90 5.56 4.68 -2.01
C ILE A 90 6.17 3.74 -0.98
N ARG A 91 7.09 4.25 -0.17
CA ARG A 91 7.65 3.53 0.97
C ARG A 91 7.15 4.18 2.24
N VAL A 92 6.49 3.41 3.10
CA VAL A 92 6.06 3.90 4.41
C VAL A 92 7.01 3.36 5.45
N ARG A 93 7.57 4.27 6.27
CA ARG A 93 8.27 3.95 7.51
C ARG A 93 7.26 4.06 8.66
N PRO A 94 6.79 2.93 9.21
CA PRO A 94 5.79 2.95 10.28
C PRO A 94 6.36 3.60 11.54
N SER A 95 5.51 4.37 12.21
CA SER A 95 5.75 4.89 13.56
C SER A 95 4.81 4.26 14.59
N ARG A 96 3.62 3.81 14.15
CA ARG A 96 2.59 3.25 15.03
C ARG A 96 1.69 2.27 14.29
N PHE A 97 1.30 1.20 14.96
CA PHE A 97 0.28 0.24 14.52
C PHE A 97 -0.92 0.29 15.47
N LEU A 98 -2.13 0.24 14.93
CA LEU A 98 -3.38 0.13 15.68
C LEU A 98 -4.18 -1.05 15.13
N GLY A 99 -4.37 -2.08 15.95
CA GLY A 99 -5.08 -3.31 15.58
C GLY A 99 -6.44 -3.40 16.25
N TRP A 100 -7.46 -3.77 15.48
CA TRP A 100 -8.78 -4.17 16.01
C TRP A 100 -8.98 -5.66 15.76
N PRO A 101 -8.82 -6.51 16.79
CA PRO A 101 -9.24 -7.90 16.74
C PRO A 101 -10.70 -8.01 16.28
N ASP A 102 -10.99 -8.98 15.42
CA ASP A 102 -12.30 -9.21 14.81
C ASP A 102 -12.98 -8.00 14.14
N GLY A 103 -12.22 -6.92 13.91
CA GLY A 103 -12.70 -5.69 13.28
C GLY A 103 -13.67 -4.92 14.16
N ASN A 104 -13.62 -5.12 15.48
CA ASN A 104 -14.54 -4.48 16.41
C ASN A 104 -14.11 -3.05 16.77
N PHE A 105 -14.52 -2.08 15.95
CA PHE A 105 -14.25 -0.65 16.18
C PHE A 105 -14.96 -0.05 17.41
N GLN A 106 -15.84 -0.79 18.09
CA GLN A 106 -16.43 -0.33 19.36
C GLN A 106 -15.46 -0.44 20.53
N GLN A 107 -14.36 -1.19 20.36
CA GLN A 107 -13.27 -1.29 21.32
C GLN A 107 -12.09 -0.41 20.90
N ALA A 108 -11.33 0.05 21.89
CA ALA A 108 -10.06 0.71 21.63
C ALA A 108 -9.11 -0.27 20.92
N PRO A 109 -8.30 0.19 19.95
CA PRO A 109 -7.35 -0.67 19.29
C PRO A 109 -6.22 -1.10 20.23
N GLU A 110 -5.63 -2.26 19.94
CA GLU A 110 -4.31 -2.62 20.42
C GLU A 110 -3.27 -1.74 19.72
N VAL A 111 -2.43 -1.05 20.49
CA VAL A 111 -1.46 -0.08 19.95
C VAL A 111 -0.03 -0.59 20.14
N VAL A 112 0.75 -0.55 19.06
CA VAL A 112 2.19 -0.81 19.09
C VAL A 112 2.92 0.40 18.51
N GLU A 113 3.77 1.02 19.33
CA GLU A 113 4.67 2.09 18.89
C GLU A 113 5.95 1.50 18.30
N VAL A 114 6.48 2.13 17.25
CA VAL A 114 7.72 1.71 16.59
C VAL A 114 8.83 2.67 16.96
N THR A 115 9.71 2.23 17.85
CA THR A 115 10.97 2.92 18.10
C THR A 115 11.86 2.75 16.87
N ASN A 116 12.18 3.86 16.21
CA ASN A 116 13.06 3.91 15.07
C ASN A 116 14.38 4.51 15.55
N ASP A 117 15.26 3.67 16.11
CA ASP A 117 16.66 4.02 16.36
C ASP A 117 17.43 4.21 15.03
#